data_AF-A0A835LRH2-F1
#
_entry.id   AF-A0A835LRH2-F1
#
_cell.length_a   1.000
_cell.length_b   1.000
_cell.length_c   1.000
_cell.angle_alpha   90.00
_cell.angle_beta   90.00
_cell.angle_gamma   90.00
#
_symmetry.space_group_name_H-M   'P 1'
#
loop_
_entity.id
_entity.type
_entity.pdbx_description
1 polymer ?
#
loop_
_entity_poly.entity_id
_entity_poly.type
_entity_poly.pdbx_seq_one_letter_code
_entity_poly.pdbx_strand_id
1 'polypeptide(L)'
;MPHFNAFIILLSKSFHGAIKGVQGVENIKKSIVASPREMSTHQNEDGDEDVMKKVTLLTEDLYHLRDTYFPVDPQEKISKLQNHVNFALSLLDSIPSEQWKSTSQRANFEFLRGKILDVFPDYRKEAEDHLSKAVKLNPSFADAWLCFGTDNQVQMVEDSIRHAKEAIALDVKDGNSWYNLGNACLTRFFVTGACDHTKLLPSLKAYQNAEKDESMKSNPDLYFNSATVNKYLENYERALTGFQAAALKDPGLNASEEVEKMGLVRGKRLASLASSLSEVNLNSSHKKLPVRLLLEGVNKEVVVTGKVLLFIKHDSVAPLYYLLCDPEQTYFVLSVYGLRADVITEGDQLTVVAPYFRDVNFLWNSKQYQFKSIRVDFLEQVIRNGKALAPHQAAQTSIYAEHKP
;
A
#
# COMPACT_ATOMS: atom_id res chain seq x y z
N MET A 1 -9.43 2.04 -1.66
CA MET A 1 -8.19 2.56 -2.27
C MET A 1 -7.76 1.83 -3.53
N PRO A 2 -7.60 0.50 -3.52
CA PRO A 2 -7.05 -0.39 -5.12
C PRO A 2 -7.65 -0.07 -6.50
N HIS A 3 -8.52 0.93 -6.64
CA HIS A 3 -9.16 1.29 -7.89
C HIS A 3 -8.29 2.21 -8.75
N PHE A 4 -7.54 3.13 -8.12
CA PHE A 4 -7.07 4.33 -8.84
C PHE A 4 -5.73 4.18 -9.56
N ASN A 5 -4.83 3.32 -9.08
CA ASN A 5 -3.65 2.90 -9.85
C ASN A 5 -4.08 2.22 -11.18
N ALA A 6 -5.21 1.51 -11.20
CA ALA A 6 -5.75 0.89 -12.40
C ALA A 6 -6.28 1.94 -13.38
N PHE A 7 -6.97 2.97 -12.86
CA PHE A 7 -7.42 4.10 -13.68
C PHE A 7 -6.22 4.88 -14.27
N ILE A 8 -5.14 5.06 -13.51
CA ILE A 8 -3.91 5.71 -13.99
C ILE A 8 -3.18 4.93 -15.09
N ILE A 9 -3.06 3.60 -14.95
CA ILE A 9 -2.44 2.75 -15.98
C ILE A 9 -3.35 2.59 -17.21
N LEU A 10 -4.67 2.57 -17.02
CA LEU A 10 -5.64 2.60 -18.13
C LEU A 10 -5.69 3.97 -18.83
N LEU A 11 -5.48 5.08 -18.11
CA LEU A 11 -5.36 6.41 -18.69
C LEU A 11 -4.10 6.52 -19.55
N SER A 12 -2.93 6.04 -19.11
CA SER A 12 -1.72 6.10 -19.96
C SER A 12 -1.86 5.25 -21.23
N LYS A 13 -2.48 4.07 -21.15
CA LYS A 13 -2.87 3.27 -22.33
C LYS A 13 -3.91 3.99 -23.20
N SER A 14 -4.93 4.62 -22.61
CA SER A 14 -5.99 5.34 -23.33
C SER A 14 -5.50 6.62 -24.01
N PHE A 15 -4.59 7.39 -23.41
CA PHE A 15 -3.97 8.55 -24.06
C PHE A 15 -3.09 8.12 -25.24
N HIS A 16 -2.35 7.01 -25.13
CA HIS A 16 -1.57 6.46 -26.24
C HIS A 16 -2.47 5.98 -27.41
N GLY A 17 -3.70 5.56 -27.12
CA GLY A 17 -4.74 5.28 -28.12
C GLY A 17 -5.40 6.54 -28.70
N ALA A 18 -5.78 7.50 -27.85
CA ALA A 18 -6.49 8.72 -28.23
C ALA A 18 -5.69 9.60 -29.20
N ILE A 19 -4.36 9.68 -29.02
CA ILE A 19 -3.44 10.39 -29.92
C ILE A 19 -3.36 9.74 -31.32
N LYS A 20 -3.88 8.51 -31.49
CA LYS A 20 -3.91 7.76 -32.77
C LYS A 20 -5.33 7.42 -33.26
N GLY A 21 -6.39 7.94 -32.62
CA GLY A 21 -7.75 7.37 -32.73
C GLY A 21 -8.92 8.36 -32.82
N VAL A 22 -8.80 9.46 -33.59
CA VAL A 22 -9.90 10.42 -33.78
C VAL A 22 -10.79 10.05 -34.98
N GLN A 23 -11.50 8.91 -34.88
CA GLN A 23 -12.64 8.52 -35.75
C GLN A 23 -13.33 7.24 -35.22
N GLY A 24 -14.67 7.23 -35.14
CA GLY A 24 -15.48 6.10 -34.62
C GLY A 24 -16.12 6.41 -33.25
N VAL A 25 -17.27 7.07 -33.13
CA VAL A 25 -18.68 6.66 -33.46
C VAL A 25 -19.43 6.13 -32.21
N GLU A 26 -20.74 6.37 -32.20
CA GLU A 26 -21.66 6.39 -31.05
C GLU A 26 -22.15 5.02 -30.55
N ASN A 27 -23.00 5.08 -29.50
CA ASN A 27 -23.82 4.01 -28.88
C ASN A 27 -23.10 3.22 -27.76
N ILE A 28 -23.78 2.71 -26.72
CA ILE A 28 -25.23 2.48 -26.50
C ILE A 28 -25.71 3.08 -25.16
N LYS A 29 -26.94 3.62 -25.12
CA LYS A 29 -27.74 3.83 -23.90
C LYS A 29 -29.14 3.20 -24.07
N LYS A 30 -29.67 2.60 -22.98
CA LYS A 30 -30.98 1.92 -22.74
C LYS A 30 -30.81 0.42 -22.45
N SER A 31 -31.63 -0.24 -21.62
CA SER A 31 -32.43 0.20 -20.47
C SER A 31 -32.93 -1.03 -19.68
N ILE A 32 -33.02 -0.90 -18.37
CA ILE A 32 -33.54 -1.85 -17.36
C ILE A 32 -34.98 -2.34 -17.67
N VAL A 33 -35.30 -3.60 -17.32
CA VAL A 33 -36.55 -4.00 -16.60
C VAL A 33 -36.55 -5.48 -16.16
N ALA A 34 -37.23 -5.75 -15.03
CA ALA A 34 -37.70 -7.03 -14.47
C ALA A 34 -36.71 -7.99 -13.76
N SER A 35 -37.11 -8.42 -12.55
CA SER A 35 -36.64 -9.62 -11.83
C SER A 35 -37.85 -10.35 -11.22
N PRO A 36 -37.73 -11.66 -10.95
CA PRO A 36 -38.45 -12.31 -9.84
C PRO A 36 -37.53 -12.52 -8.61
N ARG A 37 -38.06 -13.20 -7.57
CA ARG A 37 -37.51 -13.25 -6.20
C ARG A 37 -37.03 -14.65 -5.76
N GLU A 38 -36.09 -14.60 -4.79
CA GLU A 38 -35.93 -15.49 -3.63
C GLU A 38 -35.79 -17.02 -3.79
N MET A 39 -34.62 -17.54 -3.37
CA MET A 39 -34.53 -18.52 -2.27
C MET A 39 -33.13 -18.53 -1.63
N SER A 40 -33.01 -19.03 -0.40
CA SER A 40 -31.82 -18.87 0.46
C SER A 40 -31.00 -20.15 0.63
N THR A 41 -29.67 -20.07 0.57
CA THR A 41 -28.74 -21.14 0.94
C THR A 41 -27.58 -20.64 1.82
N HIS A 42 -27.55 -21.09 3.08
CA HIS A 42 -26.52 -20.78 4.09
C HIS A 42 -25.84 -22.07 4.58
N GLN A 43 -25.07 -22.76 3.72
CA GLN A 43 -24.34 -24.00 4.10
C GLN A 43 -22.96 -24.22 3.45
N ASN A 44 -22.45 -23.35 2.56
CA ASN A 44 -21.26 -23.67 1.74
C ASN A 44 -19.93 -23.05 2.19
N GLU A 45 -19.95 -22.05 3.09
CA GLU A 45 -18.83 -21.12 3.27
C GLU A 45 -17.49 -21.76 3.72
N ASP A 46 -17.52 -22.85 4.49
CA ASP A 46 -16.31 -23.60 4.88
C ASP A 46 -15.64 -24.34 3.71
N GLY A 47 -16.43 -24.79 2.71
CA GLY A 47 -15.93 -25.55 1.57
C GLY A 47 -15.19 -24.68 0.55
N ASP A 48 -15.73 -23.49 0.28
CA ASP A 48 -15.17 -22.54 -0.69
C ASP A 48 -13.79 -22.02 -0.24
N GLU A 49 -13.58 -21.84 1.07
CA GLU A 49 -12.29 -21.41 1.64
C GLU A 49 -11.20 -22.50 1.52
N ASP A 50 -11.56 -23.77 1.66
CA ASP A 50 -10.65 -24.92 1.47
C ASP A 50 -10.24 -25.08 0.00
N VAL A 51 -11.17 -24.90 -0.95
CA VAL A 51 -10.84 -24.88 -2.38
C VAL A 51 -9.93 -23.71 -2.74
N MET A 52 -10.18 -22.51 -2.22
CA MET A 52 -9.31 -21.34 -2.47
C MET A 52 -7.89 -21.51 -1.93
N LYS A 53 -7.72 -22.16 -0.77
CA LYS A 53 -6.38 -22.54 -0.26
C LYS A 53 -5.67 -23.51 -1.20
N LYS A 54 -6.37 -24.52 -1.73
CA LYS A 54 -5.82 -25.48 -2.71
C LYS A 54 -5.41 -24.81 -4.03
N VAL A 55 -6.24 -23.91 -4.58
CA VAL A 55 -5.88 -23.15 -5.79
C VAL A 55 -4.65 -22.25 -5.53
N THR A 56 -4.55 -21.66 -4.34
CA THR A 56 -3.38 -20.85 -3.96
C THR A 56 -2.10 -21.68 -3.96
N LEU A 57 -2.09 -22.83 -3.28
CA LEU A 57 -0.94 -23.76 -3.26
C LEU A 57 -0.58 -24.27 -4.67
N LEU A 58 -1.58 -24.65 -5.48
CA LEU A 58 -1.34 -25.05 -6.88
C LEU A 58 -0.76 -23.92 -7.73
N THR A 59 -1.06 -22.66 -7.41
CA THR A 59 -0.48 -21.49 -8.09
C THR A 59 0.97 -21.24 -7.64
N GLU A 60 1.31 -21.59 -6.39
CA GLU A 60 2.69 -21.56 -5.88
C GLU A 60 3.53 -22.68 -6.51
N ASP A 61 3.02 -23.92 -6.55
CA ASP A 61 3.63 -25.06 -7.25
C ASP A 61 3.84 -24.77 -8.74
N LEU A 62 2.87 -24.11 -9.39
CA LEU A 62 2.93 -23.71 -10.78
C LEU A 62 4.07 -22.71 -11.07
N TYR A 63 4.26 -21.71 -10.19
CA TYR A 63 5.38 -20.75 -10.30
C TYR A 63 6.72 -21.41 -9.92
N HIS A 64 6.75 -22.28 -8.91
CA HIS A 64 7.94 -23.08 -8.59
C HIS A 64 8.36 -23.97 -9.78
N LEU A 65 7.41 -24.61 -10.46
CA LEU A 65 7.65 -25.38 -11.68
C LEU A 65 8.18 -24.49 -12.82
N ARG A 66 7.62 -23.28 -13.00
CA ARG A 66 8.12 -22.28 -13.96
C ARG A 66 9.58 -21.91 -13.68
N ASP A 67 9.94 -21.74 -12.41
CA ASP A 67 11.22 -21.14 -12.00
C ASP A 67 12.33 -22.17 -11.70
N THR A 68 11.99 -23.47 -11.57
CA THR A 68 12.96 -24.55 -11.30
C THR A 68 13.07 -25.62 -12.39
N TYR A 69 12.10 -25.73 -13.30
CA TYR A 69 12.11 -26.77 -14.33
C TYR A 69 12.72 -26.28 -15.65
N PHE A 70 13.83 -26.88 -16.06
CA PHE A 70 14.56 -26.52 -17.29
C PHE A 70 14.93 -27.77 -18.10
N PRO A 71 13.96 -28.41 -18.78
CA PRO A 71 14.21 -29.55 -19.66
C PRO A 71 14.96 -29.13 -20.93
N VAL A 72 15.51 -30.10 -21.64
CA VAL A 72 16.27 -29.88 -22.90
C VAL A 72 15.34 -29.44 -24.05
N ASP A 73 14.07 -29.86 -24.02
CA ASP A 73 13.03 -29.38 -24.95
C ASP A 73 12.11 -28.34 -24.25
N PRO A 74 12.10 -27.08 -24.70
CA PRO A 74 11.17 -26.06 -24.20
C PRO A 74 9.68 -26.45 -24.32
N GLN A 75 9.28 -27.26 -25.31
CA GLN A 75 7.89 -27.70 -25.47
C GLN A 75 7.43 -28.64 -24.35
N GLU A 76 8.36 -29.39 -23.75
CA GLU A 76 8.08 -30.20 -22.56
C GLU A 76 7.71 -29.31 -21.37
N LYS A 77 8.46 -28.20 -21.16
CA LYS A 77 8.16 -27.21 -20.12
C LYS A 77 6.81 -26.54 -20.35
N ILE A 78 6.54 -26.08 -21.57
CA ILE A 78 5.27 -25.43 -21.95
C ILE A 78 4.09 -26.38 -21.72
N SER A 79 4.19 -27.63 -22.17
CA SER A 79 3.15 -28.66 -22.00
C SER A 79 2.90 -28.96 -20.52
N LYS A 80 3.97 -29.08 -19.72
CA LYS A 80 3.88 -29.36 -18.28
C LYS A 80 3.24 -28.20 -17.52
N LEU A 81 3.59 -26.95 -17.84
CA LEU A 81 2.94 -25.74 -17.31
C LEU A 81 1.46 -25.68 -17.71
N GLN A 82 1.13 -25.89 -18.99
CA GLN A 82 -0.25 -25.85 -19.48
C GLN A 82 -1.15 -26.89 -18.79
N ASN A 83 -0.62 -28.09 -18.47
CA ASN A 83 -1.37 -29.08 -17.69
C ASN A 83 -1.67 -28.62 -16.25
N HIS A 84 -0.73 -27.96 -15.57
CA HIS A 84 -0.94 -27.42 -14.22
C HIS A 84 -1.89 -26.21 -14.25
N VAL A 85 -1.79 -25.35 -15.26
CA VAL A 85 -2.73 -24.24 -15.52
C VAL A 85 -4.15 -24.76 -15.73
N ASN A 86 -4.34 -25.75 -16.61
CA ASN A 86 -5.65 -26.34 -16.87
C ASN A 86 -6.26 -26.93 -15.59
N PHE A 87 -5.45 -27.61 -14.76
CA PHE A 87 -5.90 -28.16 -13.49
C PHE A 87 -6.29 -27.08 -12.48
N ALA A 88 -5.42 -26.08 -12.25
CA ALA A 88 -5.67 -24.98 -11.32
C ALA A 88 -6.89 -24.13 -11.73
N LEU A 89 -7.06 -23.86 -13.03
CA LEU A 89 -8.26 -23.21 -13.56
C LEU A 89 -9.51 -24.08 -13.35
N SER A 90 -9.46 -25.39 -13.65
CA SER A 90 -10.63 -26.28 -13.46
C SER A 90 -11.09 -26.39 -12.00
N LEU A 91 -10.17 -26.29 -11.04
CA LEU A 91 -10.49 -26.22 -9.61
C LEU A 91 -11.04 -24.85 -9.20
N LEU A 92 -10.55 -23.77 -9.80
CA LEU A 92 -11.08 -22.41 -9.58
C LEU A 92 -12.47 -22.21 -10.21
N ASP A 93 -12.72 -22.84 -11.36
CA ASP A 93 -14.02 -22.88 -12.04
C ASP A 93 -15.06 -23.77 -11.34
N SER A 94 -14.67 -24.59 -10.34
CA SER A 94 -15.63 -25.41 -9.60
C SER A 94 -16.44 -24.64 -8.55
N ILE A 95 -16.15 -23.35 -8.34
CA ILE A 95 -16.88 -22.46 -7.41
C ILE A 95 -17.79 -21.52 -8.23
N PRO A 96 -19.13 -21.68 -8.17
CA PRO A 96 -20.10 -20.82 -8.87
C PRO A 96 -19.94 -19.32 -8.62
N SER A 97 -20.14 -18.52 -9.67
CA SER A 97 -20.01 -17.06 -9.64
C SER A 97 -20.93 -16.37 -8.61
N GLU A 98 -22.04 -17.02 -8.30
CA GLU A 98 -23.10 -16.60 -7.39
C GLU A 98 -22.73 -16.77 -5.91
N GLN A 99 -21.74 -17.61 -5.58
CA GLN A 99 -21.31 -17.88 -4.20
C GLN A 99 -20.33 -16.84 -3.65
N TRP A 100 -19.73 -16.02 -4.51
CA TRP A 100 -18.82 -14.94 -4.11
C TRP A 100 -19.55 -13.78 -3.43
N LYS A 101 -19.91 -13.92 -2.15
CA LYS A 101 -20.69 -12.94 -1.38
C LYS A 101 -19.95 -11.63 -1.14
N SER A 102 -18.64 -11.66 -0.89
CA SER A 102 -17.84 -10.45 -0.63
C SER A 102 -16.99 -10.00 -1.83
N THR A 103 -16.72 -8.69 -1.92
CA THR A 103 -15.83 -8.10 -2.94
C THR A 103 -14.40 -8.60 -2.81
N SER A 104 -13.94 -8.90 -1.58
CA SER A 104 -12.61 -9.47 -1.31
C SER A 104 -12.45 -10.87 -1.91
N GLN A 105 -13.44 -11.76 -1.73
CA GLN A 105 -13.41 -13.09 -2.36
C GLN A 105 -13.41 -13.01 -3.89
N ARG A 106 -14.22 -12.12 -4.48
CA ARG A 106 -14.23 -11.88 -5.94
C ARG A 106 -12.86 -11.41 -6.45
N ALA A 107 -12.20 -10.53 -5.70
CA ALA A 107 -10.86 -10.06 -6.05
C ALA A 107 -9.81 -11.17 -5.97
N ASN A 108 -9.89 -12.05 -4.97
CA ASN A 108 -8.99 -13.18 -4.82
C ASN A 108 -9.18 -14.21 -5.95
N PHE A 109 -10.42 -14.46 -6.38
CA PHE A 109 -10.73 -15.28 -7.56
C PHE A 109 -10.12 -14.69 -8.85
N GLU A 110 -10.39 -13.41 -9.12
CA GLU A 110 -9.85 -12.71 -10.30
C GLU A 110 -8.31 -12.62 -10.26
N PHE A 111 -7.71 -12.46 -9.08
CA PHE A 111 -6.26 -12.47 -8.87
C PHE A 111 -5.66 -13.84 -9.18
N LEU A 112 -6.18 -14.91 -8.58
CA LEU A 112 -5.67 -16.27 -8.80
C LEU A 112 -5.81 -16.67 -10.27
N ARG A 113 -6.97 -16.38 -10.91
CA ARG A 113 -7.17 -16.64 -12.34
C ARG A 113 -6.16 -15.88 -13.20
N GLY A 114 -5.97 -14.59 -12.94
CA GLY A 114 -4.99 -13.76 -13.63
C GLY A 114 -3.56 -14.29 -13.47
N LYS A 115 -3.15 -14.60 -12.24
CA LYS A 115 -1.82 -15.14 -11.90
C LYS A 115 -1.58 -16.52 -12.53
N ILE A 116 -2.57 -17.41 -12.54
CA ILE A 116 -2.46 -18.73 -13.19
C ILE A 116 -2.23 -18.58 -14.71
N LEU A 117 -2.88 -17.60 -15.36
CA LEU A 117 -2.70 -17.33 -16.79
C LEU A 117 -1.36 -16.62 -17.10
N ASP A 118 -0.82 -15.86 -16.16
CA ASP A 118 0.43 -15.09 -16.24
C ASP A 118 1.72 -15.93 -16.05
N VAL A 119 1.62 -17.24 -15.85
CA VAL A 119 2.80 -18.12 -15.69
C VAL A 119 3.69 -18.21 -16.96
N PHE A 120 3.17 -17.85 -18.13
CA PHE A 120 3.89 -17.98 -19.40
C PHE A 120 4.67 -16.70 -19.77
N PRO A 121 5.84 -16.80 -20.42
CA PRO A 121 6.62 -15.63 -20.85
C PRO A 121 5.90 -14.73 -21.86
N ASP A 122 4.99 -15.30 -22.66
CA ASP A 122 4.23 -14.57 -23.68
C ASP A 122 3.04 -13.82 -23.06
N TYR A 123 2.95 -12.51 -23.31
CA TYR A 123 1.85 -11.67 -22.84
C TYR A 123 0.46 -12.24 -23.22
N ARG A 124 -0.38 -12.46 -22.19
CA ARG A 124 -1.77 -12.87 -22.36
C ARG A 124 -2.70 -11.75 -21.92
N LYS A 125 -3.44 -11.18 -22.87
CA LYS A 125 -4.47 -10.15 -22.58
C LYS A 125 -5.49 -10.64 -21.54
N GLU A 126 -5.84 -11.93 -21.58
CA GLU A 126 -6.76 -12.55 -20.61
C GLU A 126 -6.24 -12.46 -19.17
N ALA A 127 -4.93 -12.67 -18.96
CA ALA A 127 -4.29 -12.47 -17.66
C ALA A 127 -4.36 -11.00 -17.22
N GLU A 128 -4.07 -10.05 -18.12
CA GLU A 128 -4.22 -8.61 -17.84
C GLU A 128 -5.67 -8.26 -17.47
N ASP A 129 -6.65 -8.73 -18.23
CA ASP A 129 -8.08 -8.45 -18.01
C ASP A 129 -8.54 -9.01 -16.65
N HIS A 130 -8.05 -10.18 -16.21
CA HIS A 130 -8.33 -10.74 -14.88
C HIS A 130 -7.60 -10.01 -13.74
N LEU A 131 -6.28 -9.78 -13.85
CA LEU A 131 -5.52 -9.00 -12.86
C LEU A 131 -6.06 -7.57 -12.72
N SER A 132 -6.51 -6.96 -13.82
CA SER A 132 -7.16 -5.64 -13.84
C SER A 132 -8.50 -5.63 -13.10
N LYS A 133 -9.29 -6.72 -13.17
CA LYS A 133 -10.51 -6.87 -12.35
C LYS A 133 -10.16 -7.08 -10.87
N ALA A 134 -9.14 -7.88 -10.57
CA ALA A 134 -8.72 -8.17 -9.20
C ALA A 134 -8.41 -6.89 -8.41
N VAL A 135 -7.57 -6.01 -8.96
CA VAL A 135 -7.28 -4.71 -8.32
C VAL A 135 -8.51 -3.79 -8.30
N LYS A 136 -9.38 -3.84 -9.31
CA LYS A 136 -10.67 -3.11 -9.28
C LYS A 136 -11.68 -3.65 -8.26
N LEU A 137 -11.48 -4.84 -7.69
CA LEU A 137 -12.41 -5.49 -6.73
C LEU A 137 -11.89 -5.48 -5.29
N ASN A 138 -10.59 -5.69 -5.08
CA ASN A 138 -9.93 -5.40 -3.80
C ASN A 138 -8.88 -4.29 -4.01
N PRO A 139 -9.27 -2.96 -4.04
CA PRO A 139 -8.59 -1.56 -3.79
C PRO A 139 -5.70 -0.78 -3.32
N SER A 140 -4.52 -1.49 -3.33
CA SER A 140 -3.72 -2.09 -2.22
C SER A 140 -3.76 -3.61 -1.93
N PHE A 141 -4.35 -4.46 -2.79
CA PHE A 141 -4.04 -5.90 -2.80
C PHE A 141 -2.64 -6.03 -3.41
N ALA A 142 -1.61 -6.04 -2.55
CA ALA A 142 -0.23 -5.85 -2.96
C ALA A 142 0.24 -6.89 -3.98
N ASP A 143 -0.14 -8.15 -3.80
CA ASP A 143 0.27 -9.25 -4.69
C ASP A 143 -0.39 -9.13 -6.07
N ALA A 144 -1.64 -8.67 -6.13
CA ALA A 144 -2.30 -8.37 -7.41
C ALA A 144 -1.65 -7.18 -8.13
N TRP A 145 -1.16 -6.18 -7.38
CA TRP A 145 -0.36 -5.08 -7.95
C TRP A 145 1.04 -5.51 -8.43
N LEU A 146 1.63 -6.50 -7.77
CA LEU A 146 2.91 -7.08 -8.14
C LEU A 146 2.79 -7.95 -9.39
N CYS A 147 1.78 -8.84 -9.45
CA CYS A 147 1.52 -9.67 -10.64
C CYS A 147 1.00 -8.88 -11.84
N PHE A 148 0.29 -7.76 -11.64
CA PHE A 148 -0.04 -6.81 -12.72
C PHE A 148 1.19 -6.01 -13.21
N GLY A 149 2.36 -6.23 -12.61
CA GLY A 149 3.62 -5.56 -12.93
C GLY A 149 4.55 -6.36 -13.82
N THR A 150 4.45 -6.15 -15.14
CA THR A 150 5.59 -6.38 -16.03
C THR A 150 6.71 -5.37 -15.74
N ASP A 151 7.94 -5.67 -16.17
CA ASP A 151 9.19 -4.96 -15.81
C ASP A 151 9.24 -3.44 -16.11
N ASN A 152 8.20 -2.89 -16.74
CA ASN A 152 8.12 -1.50 -17.19
C ASN A 152 7.31 -0.57 -16.25
N GLN A 153 6.88 -1.04 -15.06
CA GLN A 153 6.02 -0.25 -14.15
C GLN A 153 6.55 1.17 -13.86
N VAL A 154 7.85 1.33 -13.60
CA VAL A 154 8.45 2.64 -13.28
C VAL A 154 8.31 3.61 -14.46
N GLN A 155 8.64 3.18 -15.68
CA GLN A 155 8.50 3.98 -16.89
C GLN A 155 7.04 4.36 -17.16
N MET A 156 6.11 3.41 -17.00
CA MET A 156 4.68 3.66 -17.18
C MET A 156 4.12 4.72 -16.20
N VAL A 157 4.68 4.80 -15.00
CA VAL A 157 4.34 5.82 -14.00
C VAL A 157 4.99 7.17 -14.33
N GLU A 158 6.25 7.22 -14.76
CA GLU A 158 6.87 8.47 -15.21
C GLU A 158 6.16 9.05 -16.45
N ASP A 159 5.76 8.22 -17.41
CA ASP A 159 4.94 8.64 -18.54
C ASP A 159 3.54 9.11 -18.11
N SER A 160 2.92 8.51 -17.09
CA SER A 160 1.68 9.04 -16.53
C SER A 160 1.87 10.43 -15.90
N ILE A 161 2.96 10.61 -15.14
CA ILE A 161 3.34 11.91 -14.56
C ILE A 161 3.61 12.95 -15.67
N ARG A 162 4.18 12.54 -16.80
CA ARG A 162 4.40 13.41 -17.97
C ARG A 162 3.08 13.84 -18.60
N HIS A 163 2.20 12.91 -18.99
CA HIS A 163 0.91 13.26 -19.60
C HIS A 163 0.00 14.06 -18.66
N ALA A 164 0.03 13.80 -17.34
CA ALA A 164 -0.73 14.58 -16.37
C ALA A 164 -0.24 16.05 -16.27
N LYS A 165 1.08 16.29 -16.39
CA LYS A 165 1.65 17.65 -16.49
C LYS A 165 1.28 18.33 -17.82
N GLU A 166 1.26 17.58 -18.92
CA GLU A 166 0.83 18.07 -20.23
C GLU A 166 -0.65 18.51 -20.19
N ALA A 167 -1.52 17.74 -19.52
CA ALA A 167 -2.93 18.12 -19.32
C ALA A 167 -3.10 19.38 -18.43
N ILE A 168 -2.35 19.49 -17.33
CA ILE A 168 -2.31 20.70 -16.48
C ILE A 168 -1.79 21.93 -17.24
N ALA A 169 -0.96 21.74 -18.28
CA ALA A 169 -0.50 22.83 -19.14
C ALA A 169 -1.55 23.29 -20.17
N LEU A 170 -2.59 22.49 -20.43
CA LEU A 170 -3.75 22.86 -21.26
C LEU A 170 -4.81 23.60 -20.42
N ASP A 171 -5.13 23.11 -19.22
CA ASP A 171 -5.88 23.88 -18.22
C ASP A 171 -5.30 23.68 -16.81
N VAL A 172 -4.73 24.76 -16.27
CA VAL A 172 -4.16 24.80 -14.90
C VAL A 172 -5.23 24.83 -13.80
N LYS A 173 -6.51 25.01 -14.16
CA LYS A 173 -7.65 25.01 -13.23
C LYS A 173 -8.38 23.67 -13.15
N ASP A 174 -8.21 22.77 -14.12
CA ASP A 174 -8.85 21.45 -14.10
C ASP A 174 -8.36 20.63 -12.91
N GLY A 175 -9.22 20.49 -11.91
CA GLY A 175 -8.93 19.72 -10.72
C GLY A 175 -8.78 18.22 -11.01
N ASN A 176 -9.34 17.72 -12.11
CA ASN A 176 -9.22 16.31 -12.48
C ASN A 176 -7.81 15.99 -13.05
N SER A 177 -7.21 16.88 -13.84
CA SER A 177 -5.80 16.76 -14.26
C SER A 177 -4.83 16.87 -13.07
N TRP A 178 -5.08 17.79 -12.13
CA TRP A 178 -4.33 17.85 -10.87
C TRP A 178 -4.48 16.58 -10.03
N TYR A 179 -5.68 16.02 -9.95
CA TYR A 179 -5.94 14.77 -9.26
C TYR A 179 -5.22 13.59 -9.91
N ASN A 180 -5.22 13.50 -11.25
CA ASN A 180 -4.47 12.49 -11.99
C ASN A 180 -2.96 12.59 -11.75
N LEU A 181 -2.37 13.80 -11.70
CA LEU A 181 -0.98 13.98 -11.30
C LEU A 181 -0.74 13.50 -9.85
N GLY A 182 -1.69 13.75 -8.95
CA GLY A 182 -1.64 13.28 -7.57
C GLY A 182 -1.62 11.76 -7.46
N ASN A 183 -2.51 11.09 -8.19
CA ASN A 183 -2.59 9.63 -8.27
C ASN A 183 -1.32 9.04 -8.88
N ALA A 184 -0.80 9.59 -9.98
CA ALA A 184 0.43 9.12 -10.61
C ALA A 184 1.66 9.26 -9.68
N CYS A 185 1.80 10.40 -8.99
CA CYS A 185 2.85 10.58 -7.98
C CYS A 185 2.68 9.63 -6.76
N LEU A 186 1.46 9.26 -6.41
CA LEU A 186 1.18 8.28 -5.36
C LEU A 186 1.55 6.86 -5.80
N THR A 187 1.21 6.48 -7.03
CA THR A 187 1.65 5.21 -7.63
C THR A 187 3.17 5.13 -7.63
N ARG A 188 3.88 6.22 -7.97
CA ARG A 188 5.35 6.32 -7.94
C ARG A 188 5.96 6.02 -6.57
N PHE A 189 5.34 6.50 -5.50
CA PHE A 189 5.78 6.20 -4.14
C PHE A 189 5.69 4.69 -3.84
N PHE A 190 4.57 4.05 -4.19
CA PHE A 190 4.39 2.61 -3.96
C PHE A 190 5.32 1.74 -4.82
N VAL A 191 5.41 1.97 -6.14
CA VAL A 191 6.27 1.15 -7.03
C VAL A 191 7.77 1.37 -6.80
N THR A 192 8.16 2.42 -6.05
CA THR A 192 9.55 2.65 -5.64
C THR A 192 9.79 2.43 -4.14
N GLY A 193 9.06 1.48 -3.56
CA GLY A 193 9.36 0.87 -2.26
C GLY A 193 8.54 1.37 -1.06
N ALA A 194 7.63 2.32 -1.23
CA ALA A 194 6.70 2.82 -0.19
C ALA A 194 7.34 3.29 1.14
N CYS A 195 8.64 3.59 1.14
CA CYS A 195 9.42 3.98 2.31
C CYS A 195 9.68 5.50 2.34
N ASP A 196 10.37 6.03 1.32
CA ASP A 196 10.76 7.44 1.17
C ASP A 196 9.55 8.39 1.14
N HIS A 197 9.29 9.06 2.27
CA HIS A 197 8.17 9.98 2.40
C HIS A 197 8.29 11.24 1.53
N THR A 198 9.50 11.60 1.08
CA THR A 198 9.70 12.82 0.29
C THR A 198 9.05 12.70 -1.10
N LYS A 199 8.96 11.48 -1.63
CA LYS A 199 8.24 11.14 -2.88
C LYS A 199 6.73 11.38 -2.83
N LEU A 200 6.14 11.51 -1.64
CA LEU A 200 4.71 11.84 -1.47
C LEU A 200 4.41 13.34 -1.57
N LEU A 201 5.41 14.21 -1.41
CA LEU A 201 5.21 15.67 -1.43
C LEU A 201 4.64 16.21 -2.76
N PRO A 202 5.02 15.68 -3.96
CA PRO A 202 4.35 16.03 -5.22
C PRO A 202 2.88 15.59 -5.25
N SER A 203 2.56 14.41 -4.71
CA SER A 203 1.19 13.88 -4.67
C SER A 203 0.29 14.74 -3.76
N LEU A 204 0.78 15.08 -2.56
CA LEU A 204 0.08 15.99 -1.63
C LEU A 204 -0.23 17.35 -2.27
N LYS A 205 0.76 17.95 -2.94
CA LYS A 205 0.59 19.25 -3.62
C LYS A 205 -0.41 19.20 -4.77
N ALA A 206 -0.44 18.09 -5.50
CA ALA A 206 -1.34 17.89 -6.62
C ALA A 206 -2.81 17.71 -6.14
N TYR A 207 -3.06 16.92 -5.09
CA TYR A 207 -4.38 16.85 -4.47
C TYR A 207 -4.82 18.19 -3.87
N GLN A 208 -3.92 18.93 -3.21
CA GLN A 208 -4.19 20.29 -2.71
C GLN A 208 -4.48 21.32 -3.82
N ASN A 209 -4.16 21.02 -5.08
CA ASN A 209 -4.61 21.82 -6.22
C ASN A 209 -5.97 21.32 -6.76
N ALA A 210 -6.18 20.00 -6.82
CA ALA A 210 -7.48 19.40 -7.17
C ALA A 210 -8.61 19.84 -6.23
N GLU A 211 -8.35 19.90 -4.91
CA GLU A 211 -9.27 20.36 -3.87
C GLU A 211 -9.74 21.83 -4.02
N LYS A 212 -9.10 22.61 -4.90
CA LYS A 212 -9.49 24.00 -5.23
C LYS A 212 -10.55 24.08 -6.33
N ASP A 213 -10.73 23.04 -7.12
CA ASP A 213 -11.79 22.94 -8.11
C ASP A 213 -13.10 22.57 -7.40
N GLU A 214 -14.14 23.39 -7.58
CA GLU A 214 -15.44 23.21 -6.95
C GLU A 214 -16.12 21.90 -7.39
N SER A 215 -15.86 21.43 -8.61
CA SER A 215 -16.39 20.16 -9.13
C SER A 215 -15.82 18.95 -8.38
N MET A 216 -14.52 19.01 -8.06
CA MET A 216 -13.78 17.93 -7.41
C MET A 216 -14.16 17.75 -5.93
N LYS A 217 -14.82 18.72 -5.30
CA LYS A 217 -15.35 18.58 -3.93
C LYS A 217 -16.44 17.51 -3.80
N SER A 218 -16.98 17.02 -4.92
CA SER A 218 -17.89 15.87 -4.97
C SER A 218 -17.19 14.51 -5.05
N ASN A 219 -15.91 14.45 -5.45
CA ASN A 219 -15.18 13.22 -5.74
C ASN A 219 -14.73 12.50 -4.45
N PRO A 220 -15.21 11.28 -4.13
CA PRO A 220 -14.85 10.59 -2.89
C PRO A 220 -13.42 10.04 -2.90
N ASP A 221 -12.92 9.57 -4.05
CA ASP A 221 -11.56 9.05 -4.20
C ASP A 221 -10.49 10.13 -4.05
N LEU A 222 -10.78 11.40 -4.36
CA LEU A 222 -9.88 12.52 -4.06
C LEU A 222 -9.65 12.63 -2.54
N TYR A 223 -10.73 12.62 -1.75
CA TYR A 223 -10.62 12.64 -0.29
C TYR A 223 -9.93 11.39 0.24
N PHE A 224 -10.21 10.20 -0.32
CA PHE A 224 -9.55 8.96 0.08
C PHE A 224 -8.03 9.00 -0.19
N ASN A 225 -7.63 9.40 -1.40
CA ASN A 225 -6.23 9.37 -1.82
C ASN A 225 -5.42 10.49 -1.16
N SER A 226 -6.03 11.67 -0.97
CA SER A 226 -5.46 12.76 -0.15
C SER A 226 -5.32 12.32 1.31
N ALA A 227 -6.32 11.63 1.89
CA ALA A 227 -6.25 11.08 3.24
C ALA A 227 -5.11 10.07 3.42
N THR A 228 -4.94 9.13 2.48
CA THR A 228 -3.83 8.16 2.56
C THR A 228 -2.46 8.80 2.39
N VAL A 229 -2.30 9.80 1.51
CA VAL A 229 -1.04 10.57 1.45
C VAL A 229 -0.76 11.23 2.80
N ASN A 230 -1.78 11.80 3.43
CA ASN A 230 -1.66 12.34 4.79
C ASN A 230 -1.39 11.24 5.84
N LYS A 231 -1.92 10.01 5.69
CA LYS A 231 -1.62 8.86 6.58
C LYS A 231 -0.15 8.45 6.48
N TYR A 232 0.38 8.27 5.27
CA TYR A 232 1.79 7.92 5.06
C TYR A 232 2.74 9.06 5.40
N LEU A 233 2.31 10.33 5.30
CA LEU A 233 3.03 11.50 5.82
C LEU A 233 2.82 11.76 7.33
N GLU A 234 2.05 10.92 8.04
CA GLU A 234 1.69 11.03 9.46
C GLU A 234 1.01 12.36 9.85
N ASN A 235 0.32 12.99 8.90
CA ASN A 235 -0.55 14.15 9.11
C ASN A 235 -1.92 13.66 9.64
N TYR A 236 -1.93 13.06 10.84
CA TYR A 236 -3.05 12.26 11.36
C TYR A 236 -4.43 12.94 11.28
N GLU A 237 -4.55 14.21 11.65
CA GLU A 237 -5.80 14.97 11.58
C GLU A 237 -6.34 15.09 10.14
N ARG A 238 -5.47 15.35 9.15
CA ARG A 238 -5.84 15.45 7.73
C ARG A 238 -6.15 14.10 7.10
N ALA A 239 -5.52 13.03 7.58
CA ALA A 239 -5.88 11.67 7.20
C ALA A 239 -7.29 11.32 7.72
N LEU A 240 -7.55 11.54 9.02
CA LEU A 240 -8.82 11.23 9.67
C LEU A 240 -10.00 12.04 9.10
N THR A 241 -9.85 13.36 8.96
CA THR A 241 -10.85 14.22 8.31
C THR A 241 -11.08 13.83 6.85
N GLY A 242 -10.04 13.50 6.09
CA GLY A 242 -10.15 13.08 4.70
C GLY A 242 -10.86 11.73 4.53
N PHE A 243 -10.53 10.72 5.33
CA PHE A 243 -11.22 9.42 5.30
C PHE A 243 -12.69 9.56 5.72
N GLN A 244 -13.00 10.37 6.74
CA GLN A 244 -14.39 10.68 7.10
C GLN A 244 -15.12 11.40 5.94
N ALA A 245 -14.47 12.37 5.29
CA ALA A 245 -15.02 13.09 4.15
C ALA A 245 -15.19 12.22 2.90
N ALA A 246 -14.45 11.12 2.76
CA ALA A 246 -14.67 10.08 1.75
C ALA A 246 -15.85 9.18 2.13
N ALA A 247 -15.87 8.64 3.35
CA ALA A 247 -16.93 7.77 3.87
C ALA A 247 -18.33 8.40 3.81
N LEU A 248 -18.42 9.71 4.04
CA LEU A 248 -19.68 10.47 3.96
C LEU A 248 -20.19 10.68 2.52
N LYS A 249 -19.34 10.46 1.50
CA LYS A 249 -19.69 10.60 0.07
C LYS A 249 -19.92 9.24 -0.59
N ASP A 250 -19.04 8.29 -0.31
CA ASP A 250 -19.17 6.90 -0.73
C ASP A 250 -18.77 5.94 0.42
N PRO A 251 -19.76 5.36 1.12
CA PRO A 251 -19.51 4.32 2.11
C PRO A 251 -18.84 3.06 1.54
N GLY A 252 -18.98 2.79 0.24
CA GLY A 252 -18.42 1.63 -0.46
C GLY A 252 -16.90 1.64 -0.63
N LEU A 253 -16.24 2.78 -0.37
CA LEU A 253 -14.78 2.86 -0.33
C LEU A 253 -14.16 2.25 0.96
N ASN A 254 -14.99 1.82 1.92
CA ASN A 254 -14.60 1.33 3.24
C ASN A 254 -13.75 2.32 4.07
N ALA A 255 -13.82 3.62 3.76
CA ALA A 255 -13.01 4.65 4.42
C ALA A 255 -13.26 4.77 5.94
N SER A 256 -14.44 4.35 6.42
CA SER A 256 -14.75 4.22 7.84
C SER A 256 -13.80 3.26 8.58
N GLU A 257 -13.41 2.16 7.94
CA GLU A 257 -12.45 1.21 8.54
C GLU A 257 -11.08 1.87 8.78
N GLU A 258 -10.63 2.73 7.87
CA GLU A 258 -9.36 3.44 8.00
C GLU A 258 -9.40 4.46 9.16
N VAL A 259 -10.54 5.11 9.37
CA VAL A 259 -10.78 5.97 10.56
C VAL A 259 -10.72 5.14 11.84
N GLU A 260 -11.33 3.95 11.87
CA GLU A 260 -11.30 3.06 13.04
C GLU A 260 -9.89 2.52 13.34
N LYS A 261 -9.19 2.00 12.32
CA LYS A 261 -7.80 1.52 12.43
C LYS A 261 -6.87 2.60 12.96
N MET A 262 -6.99 3.84 12.46
CA MET A 262 -6.20 4.97 12.95
C MET A 262 -6.61 5.44 14.36
N GLY A 263 -7.91 5.46 14.67
CA GLY A 263 -8.42 5.79 16.00
C GLY A 263 -8.03 4.79 17.10
N LEU A 264 -7.71 3.55 16.71
CA LEU A 264 -7.30 2.47 17.62
C LEU A 264 -5.85 2.56 18.11
N VAL A 265 -5.02 3.48 17.60
CA VAL A 265 -3.61 3.60 18.03
C VAL A 265 -3.54 4.04 19.51
N ARG A 266 -3.03 3.13 20.35
CA ARG A 266 -3.47 2.93 21.75
C ARG A 266 -2.91 3.90 22.78
N GLY A 267 -3.29 5.17 22.74
CA GLY A 267 -2.93 6.17 23.76
C GLY A 267 -3.20 5.75 25.22
N LYS A 268 -4.25 4.95 25.49
CA LYS A 268 -4.60 4.48 26.85
C LYS A 268 -3.66 3.43 27.48
N ARG A 269 -2.79 2.75 26.72
CA ARG A 269 -1.90 1.70 27.26
C ARG A 269 -0.47 2.18 27.53
N LEU A 270 -0.03 3.27 26.88
CA LEU A 270 1.37 3.71 26.92
C LEU A 270 1.75 4.27 28.29
N ALA A 271 0.89 5.11 28.90
CA ALA A 271 1.16 5.73 30.20
C ALA A 271 1.25 4.71 31.35
N SER A 272 0.39 3.68 31.38
CA SER A 272 0.43 2.63 32.40
C SER A 272 1.63 1.68 32.25
N LEU A 273 2.09 1.47 31.02
CA LEU A 273 3.30 0.68 30.76
C LEU A 273 4.55 1.49 31.13
N ALA A 274 4.61 2.79 30.78
CA ALA A 274 5.67 3.70 31.19
C ALA A 274 5.89 3.68 32.72
N SER A 275 4.82 3.75 33.52
CA SER A 275 4.90 3.68 34.99
C SER A 275 5.32 2.31 35.56
N SER A 276 5.54 1.28 34.72
CA SER A 276 5.90 -0.09 35.15
C SER A 276 7.29 -0.55 34.70
N LEU A 277 8.03 0.30 33.98
CA LEU A 277 9.30 -0.08 33.35
C LEU A 277 10.50 0.36 34.18
N SER A 278 11.44 -0.58 34.36
CA SER A 278 12.68 -0.37 35.12
C SER A 278 13.65 0.60 34.43
N GLU A 279 14.50 1.27 35.20
CA GLU A 279 15.62 2.08 34.69
C GLU A 279 16.43 1.36 33.62
N VAL A 280 16.81 2.09 32.56
CA VAL A 280 17.55 1.53 31.44
C VAL A 280 18.97 2.12 31.40
N ASN A 281 19.93 1.39 31.98
CA ASN A 281 21.34 1.74 31.86
C ASN A 281 21.82 1.56 30.41
N LEU A 282 22.07 2.69 29.72
CA LEU A 282 22.44 2.74 28.30
C LEU A 282 23.88 3.21 28.13
N ASN A 283 24.82 2.27 28.12
CA ASN A 283 26.23 2.55 27.83
C ASN A 283 26.39 3.13 26.41
N SER A 284 26.96 4.33 26.27
CA SER A 284 27.49 4.80 24.98
C SER A 284 28.47 5.96 25.06
N SER A 285 29.48 5.90 24.19
CA SER A 285 30.57 6.88 24.04
C SER A 285 30.27 8.07 23.11
N HIS A 286 29.04 8.19 22.62
CA HIS A 286 28.66 9.15 21.59
C HIS A 286 27.79 10.27 22.17
N LYS A 287 28.04 11.51 21.74
CA LYS A 287 27.28 12.70 22.20
C LYS A 287 25.89 12.71 21.57
N LYS A 288 24.93 12.16 22.30
CA LYS A 288 23.52 12.01 21.89
C LYS A 288 22.66 13.18 22.38
N LEU A 289 21.50 13.34 21.77
CA LEU A 289 20.47 14.29 22.21
C LEU A 289 19.24 13.52 22.73
N PRO A 290 18.68 13.88 23.90
CA PRO A 290 17.43 13.30 24.38
C PRO A 290 16.25 13.79 23.53
N VAL A 291 15.19 12.99 23.48
CA VAL A 291 14.04 13.21 22.57
C VAL A 291 13.33 14.54 22.85
N ARG A 292 13.32 15.00 24.11
CA ARG A 292 12.74 16.29 24.51
C ARG A 292 13.48 17.54 23.99
N LEU A 293 14.64 17.40 23.36
CA LEU A 293 15.43 18.50 22.78
C LEU A 293 15.48 18.47 21.24
N LEU A 294 14.77 17.54 20.59
CA LEU A 294 14.68 17.48 19.13
C LEU A 294 13.79 18.61 18.59
N LEU A 295 14.13 19.08 17.39
CA LEU A 295 13.32 20.03 16.62
C LEU A 295 12.38 19.28 15.67
N GLU A 296 11.25 19.89 15.31
CA GLU A 296 10.28 19.32 14.36
C GLU A 296 10.95 19.06 12.99
N GLY A 297 10.76 17.86 12.43
CA GLY A 297 11.39 17.42 11.19
C GLY A 297 12.77 16.77 11.37
N VAL A 298 13.64 16.90 10.36
CA VAL A 298 14.91 16.15 10.27
C VAL A 298 16.01 16.80 11.12
N ASN A 299 16.39 16.13 12.21
CA ASN A 299 17.49 16.53 13.09
C ASN A 299 18.81 15.99 12.52
N LYS A 300 19.38 16.68 11.51
CA LYS A 300 20.68 16.31 10.91
C LYS A 300 21.79 16.26 11.97
N GLU A 301 22.75 15.36 11.77
CA GLU A 301 23.92 15.12 12.65
C GLU A 301 23.59 14.66 14.09
N VAL A 302 22.31 14.63 14.49
CA VAL A 302 21.84 14.12 15.77
C VAL A 302 21.68 12.60 15.74
N VAL A 303 22.03 11.97 16.86
CA VAL A 303 21.69 10.58 17.17
C VAL A 303 20.86 10.51 18.45
N VAL A 304 19.77 9.74 18.39
CA VAL A 304 18.88 9.42 19.51
C VAL A 304 19.05 7.95 19.84
N THR A 305 18.94 7.57 21.11
CA THR A 305 18.89 6.17 21.54
C THR A 305 17.65 5.95 22.39
N GLY A 306 17.00 4.81 22.20
CA GLY A 306 15.96 4.33 23.11
C GLY A 306 15.94 2.82 23.18
N LYS A 307 15.34 2.29 24.24
CA LYS A 307 15.05 0.86 24.37
C LYS A 307 13.61 0.59 23.92
N VAL A 308 13.41 -0.47 23.15
CA VAL A 308 12.10 -0.93 22.69
C VAL A 308 11.35 -1.56 23.85
N LEU A 309 10.13 -1.08 24.10
CA LEU A 309 9.31 -1.45 25.26
C LEU A 309 8.08 -2.29 24.88
N LEU A 310 7.54 -2.06 23.69
CA LEU A 310 6.34 -2.72 23.18
C LEU A 310 6.30 -2.64 21.64
N PHE A 311 5.97 -3.74 20.97
CA PHE A 311 5.52 -3.72 19.58
C PHE A 311 3.99 -3.50 19.51
N ILE A 312 3.56 -2.42 18.87
CA ILE A 312 2.16 -2.01 18.79
C ILE A 312 1.53 -2.69 17.57
N LYS A 313 1.02 -3.92 17.75
CA LYS A 313 0.36 -4.69 16.67
C LYS A 313 -0.90 -4.01 16.10
N HIS A 314 -1.02 -4.00 14.77
CA HIS A 314 -2.17 -3.62 13.94
C HIS A 314 -2.13 -4.41 12.62
N ASP A 315 -3.19 -4.35 11.83
CA ASP A 315 -3.41 -5.24 10.67
C ASP A 315 -2.82 -4.70 9.35
N SER A 316 -1.79 -3.86 9.42
CA SER A 316 -1.18 -3.20 8.24
C SER A 316 0.30 -3.55 8.13
N VAL A 317 0.76 -3.89 6.93
CA VAL A 317 2.16 -4.32 6.70
C VAL A 317 3.19 -3.22 7.01
N ALA A 318 2.82 -1.95 6.79
CA ALA A 318 3.66 -0.79 7.11
C ALA A 318 2.80 0.45 7.46
N PRO A 319 3.33 1.41 8.25
CA PRO A 319 4.56 1.27 9.04
C PRO A 319 4.38 0.32 10.22
N LEU A 320 5.49 -0.16 10.76
CA LEU A 320 5.54 -0.87 12.05
C LEU A 320 5.68 0.17 13.18
N TYR A 321 4.85 0.07 14.21
CA TYR A 321 4.88 0.98 15.35
C TYR A 321 5.47 0.32 16.60
N TYR A 322 6.47 0.97 17.21
CA TYR A 322 7.08 0.55 18.48
C TYR A 322 6.99 1.66 19.52
N LEU A 323 6.78 1.32 20.79
CA LEU A 323 7.01 2.25 21.91
C LEU A 323 8.47 2.14 22.34
N LEU A 324 9.17 3.27 22.39
CA LEU A 324 10.52 3.40 22.94
C LEU A 324 10.55 4.36 24.12
N CYS A 325 11.59 4.22 24.95
CA CYS A 325 11.97 5.18 25.99
C CYS A 325 13.47 5.50 25.88
N ASP A 326 13.83 6.78 26.00
CA ASP A 326 15.21 7.28 25.96
C ASP A 326 15.88 7.29 27.37
N PRO A 327 17.19 7.62 27.49
CA PRO A 327 17.88 7.64 28.78
C PRO A 327 17.29 8.61 29.81
N GLU A 328 16.54 9.63 29.37
CA GLU A 328 15.96 10.66 30.22
C GLU A 328 14.46 10.42 30.50
N GLN A 329 14.00 9.17 30.35
CA GLN A 329 12.61 8.75 30.55
C GLN A 329 11.60 9.43 29.61
N THR A 330 12.04 9.90 28.44
CA THR A 330 11.14 10.41 27.40
C THR A 330 10.58 9.26 26.58
N TYR A 331 9.26 9.07 26.63
CA TYR A 331 8.53 8.06 25.87
C TYR A 331 8.14 8.58 24.48
N PHE A 332 8.36 7.77 23.44
CA PHE A 332 8.06 8.13 22.06
C PHE A 332 7.67 6.91 21.21
N VAL A 333 6.89 7.16 20.16
CA VAL A 333 6.55 6.17 19.14
C VAL A 333 7.63 6.18 18.06
N LEU A 334 8.11 5.00 17.66
CA LEU A 334 8.95 4.83 16.47
C LEU A 334 8.08 4.26 15.34
N SER A 335 7.93 5.02 14.26
CA SER A 335 7.24 4.61 13.03
C SER A 335 8.26 4.13 12.00
N VAL A 336 8.24 2.86 11.64
CA VAL A 336 9.26 2.22 10.79
C VAL A 336 8.65 1.73 9.47
N TYR A 337 9.11 2.28 8.34
CA TYR A 337 8.60 1.93 7.01
C TYR A 337 9.50 0.93 6.26
N GLY A 338 10.82 1.10 6.31
CA GLY A 338 11.78 0.34 5.51
C GLY A 338 12.39 -0.91 6.15
N LEU A 339 11.81 -1.48 7.21
CA LEU A 339 12.29 -2.72 7.87
C LEU A 339 11.19 -3.77 8.00
N ARG A 340 11.56 -5.05 7.95
CA ARG A 340 10.64 -6.16 8.19
C ARG A 340 10.21 -6.27 9.67
N ALA A 341 9.05 -6.87 9.91
CA ALA A 341 8.45 -7.02 11.25
C ALA A 341 9.26 -7.88 12.24
N ASP A 342 10.18 -8.72 11.75
CA ASP A 342 11.04 -9.61 12.54
C ASP A 342 12.38 -8.97 12.96
N VAL A 343 12.66 -7.73 12.52
CA VAL A 343 13.99 -7.10 12.66
C VAL A 343 14.18 -6.36 13.98
N ILE A 344 13.09 -5.93 14.62
CA ILE A 344 13.08 -5.20 15.89
C ILE A 344 12.19 -5.96 16.89
N THR A 345 12.72 -6.18 18.08
CA THR A 345 12.10 -6.98 19.16
C THR A 345 12.08 -6.21 20.48
N GLU A 346 11.18 -6.60 21.38
CA GLU A 346 11.05 -5.97 22.70
C GLU A 346 12.33 -6.21 23.53
N GLY A 347 12.81 -5.15 24.18
CA GLY A 347 14.08 -5.15 24.91
C GLY A 347 15.30 -4.69 24.11
N ASP A 348 15.23 -4.59 22.77
CA ASP A 348 16.35 -4.08 21.95
C ASP A 348 16.71 -2.62 22.29
N GLN A 349 18.00 -2.31 22.21
CA GLN A 349 18.51 -0.94 22.17
C GLN A 349 18.62 -0.48 20.72
N LEU A 350 17.83 0.52 20.31
CA LEU A 350 17.95 1.16 19.00
C LEU A 350 18.66 2.50 19.13
N THR A 351 19.54 2.80 18.18
CA THR A 351 20.04 4.16 17.94
C THR A 351 19.58 4.62 16.57
N VAL A 352 18.88 5.75 16.52
CA VAL A 352 18.35 6.36 15.31
C VAL A 352 19.25 7.50 14.87
N VAL A 353 19.69 7.46 13.60
CA VAL A 353 20.57 8.45 12.98
C VAL A 353 19.73 9.46 12.18
N ALA A 354 20.05 10.75 12.34
CA ALA A 354 19.34 11.87 11.72
C ALA A 354 17.80 11.79 11.86
N PRO A 355 17.26 11.65 13.09
CA PRO A 355 15.86 11.32 13.31
C PRO A 355 14.93 12.42 12.76
N TYR A 356 13.92 11.98 12.01
CA TYR A 356 12.76 12.81 11.68
C TYR A 356 11.82 12.78 12.89
N PHE A 357 11.78 13.86 13.65
CA PHE A 357 10.98 13.98 14.87
C PHE A 357 9.67 14.74 14.63
N ARG A 358 8.64 14.43 15.42
CA ARG A 358 7.42 15.23 15.54
C ARG A 358 6.91 15.27 16.98
N ASP A 359 6.40 16.42 17.40
CA ASP A 359 5.55 16.52 18.60
C ASP A 359 4.07 16.55 18.19
N VAL A 360 3.49 15.35 17.98
CA VAL A 360 2.13 15.19 17.46
C VAL A 360 1.12 15.64 18.52
N ASN A 361 0.30 16.64 18.19
CA ASN A 361 -0.79 17.13 19.03
C ASN A 361 -1.99 17.54 18.17
N PHE A 362 -3.10 16.81 18.24
CA PHE A 362 -4.34 17.14 17.51
C PHE A 362 -5.60 16.71 18.28
N LEU A 363 -6.76 17.22 17.85
CA LEU A 363 -8.07 16.86 18.40
C LEU A 363 -8.86 16.05 17.37
N TRP A 364 -9.47 14.93 17.77
CA TRP A 364 -10.34 14.14 16.91
C TRP A 364 -11.49 13.53 17.72
N ASN A 365 -12.73 13.69 17.25
CA ASN A 365 -13.96 13.27 17.95
C ASN A 365 -13.96 13.64 19.44
N SER A 366 -13.69 14.92 19.73
CA SER A 366 -13.59 15.51 21.08
C SER A 366 -12.55 14.88 22.02
N LYS A 367 -11.62 14.07 21.50
CA LYS A 367 -10.50 13.47 22.23
C LYS A 367 -9.19 14.07 21.72
N GLN A 368 -8.32 14.49 22.64
CA GLN A 368 -6.97 14.94 22.31
C GLN A 368 -6.04 13.74 22.12
N TYR A 369 -5.16 13.83 21.13
CA TYR A 369 -4.10 12.87 20.83
C TYR A 369 -2.78 13.65 20.89
N GLN A 370 -2.00 13.39 21.93
CA GLN A 370 -0.68 14.00 22.13
C GLN A 370 0.38 12.92 22.36
N PHE A 371 1.41 12.88 21.52
CA PHE A 371 2.54 11.96 21.64
C PHE A 371 3.74 12.44 20.82
N LYS A 372 4.95 12.07 21.25
CA LYS A 372 6.18 12.27 20.48
C LYS A 372 6.42 11.10 19.55
N SER A 373 6.82 11.36 18.32
CA SER A 373 7.14 10.31 17.33
C SER A 373 8.45 10.57 16.61
N ILE A 374 9.17 9.49 16.30
CA ILE A 374 10.31 9.49 15.39
C ILE A 374 10.00 8.56 14.21
N ARG A 375 10.26 9.04 12.99
CA ARG A 375 10.05 8.30 11.75
C ARG A 375 11.36 7.76 11.19
N VAL A 376 11.31 6.52 10.71
CA VAL A 376 12.38 5.81 9.99
C VAL A 376 11.86 5.33 8.63
N ASP A 377 12.49 5.80 7.56
CA ASP A 377 12.22 5.36 6.19
C ASP A 377 13.17 4.24 5.75
N PHE A 378 14.44 4.28 6.16
CA PHE A 378 15.50 3.41 5.62
C PHE A 378 16.30 2.68 6.71
N LEU A 379 16.93 1.55 6.36
CA LEU A 379 17.65 0.70 7.31
C LEU A 379 18.90 1.38 7.90
N GLU A 380 19.55 2.23 7.11
CA GLU A 380 20.77 2.98 7.47
C GLU A 380 20.52 3.98 8.60
N GLN A 381 19.25 4.36 8.84
CA GLN A 381 18.87 5.19 9.98
C GLN A 381 18.87 4.42 11.31
N VAL A 382 18.97 3.09 11.31
CA VAL A 382 18.79 2.26 12.53
C VAL A 382 20.01 1.39 12.82
N ILE A 383 20.57 1.57 14.01
CA ILE A 383 21.60 0.72 14.59
C ILE A 383 20.96 -0.06 15.75
N ARG A 384 20.85 -1.39 15.62
CA ARG A 384 20.28 -2.30 16.63
C ARG A 384 21.39 -2.90 17.49
N ASN A 385 21.32 -2.73 18.81
CA ASN A 385 22.26 -3.28 19.80
C ASN A 385 23.74 -2.99 19.45
N GLY A 386 24.01 -1.77 18.94
CA GLY A 386 25.34 -1.33 18.53
C GLY A 386 25.83 -1.84 17.17
N LYS A 387 25.00 -2.57 16.40
CA LYS A 387 25.31 -3.06 15.05
C LYS A 387 24.40 -2.42 14.01
N ALA A 388 24.95 -2.12 12.83
CA ALA A 388 24.15 -1.75 11.68
C ALA A 388 23.32 -2.94 11.19
N LEU A 389 22.16 -2.67 10.60
CA LEU A 389 21.30 -3.70 9.99
C LEU A 389 21.85 -4.15 8.62
N ALA A 390 21.58 -5.39 8.26
CA ALA A 390 22.00 -5.96 6.97
C ALA A 390 20.93 -5.72 5.88
N PRO A 391 21.29 -5.65 4.59
CA PRO A 391 20.34 -5.32 3.51
C PRO A 391 19.11 -6.25 3.44
N HIS A 392 19.25 -7.54 3.74
CA HIS A 392 18.13 -8.50 3.75
C HIS A 392 17.08 -8.24 4.86
N GLN A 393 17.38 -7.34 5.80
CA GLN A 393 16.47 -6.92 6.88
C GLN A 393 15.58 -5.75 6.44
N ALA A 394 15.87 -5.12 5.30
CA ALA A 394 15.00 -4.10 4.73
C ALA A 394 13.63 -4.68 4.35
N ALA A 395 12.58 -3.87 4.53
CA ALA A 395 11.33 -4.10 3.82
C ALA A 395 11.52 -3.65 2.37
N GLN A 396 11.83 -4.60 1.50
CA GLN A 396 11.86 -4.38 0.05
C GLN A 396 11.02 -5.43 -0.67
N THR A 397 10.02 -4.97 -1.42
CA THR A 397 9.84 -5.47 -2.79
C THR A 397 11.04 -4.97 -3.60
N SER A 398 11.97 -5.86 -3.90
CA SER A 398 13.31 -5.51 -4.39
C SER A 398 13.30 -5.11 -5.87
N ILE A 399 13.47 -3.81 -6.15
CA ILE A 399 13.94 -3.31 -7.45
C ILE A 399 15.23 -2.50 -7.23
N TYR A 400 16.24 -3.15 -6.66
CA TYR A 400 17.63 -2.77 -6.87
C TYR A 400 18.13 -3.51 -8.11
N ALA A 401 17.81 -2.97 -9.30
CA ALA A 401 18.48 -3.38 -10.53
C ALA A 401 19.97 -3.02 -10.42
N GLU A 402 20.86 -3.97 -10.72
CA GLU A 402 22.30 -3.78 -10.58
C GLU A 402 22.87 -2.85 -11.66
N HIS A 403 22.91 -1.55 -11.36
CA HIS A 403 23.75 -0.60 -12.08
C HIS A 403 25.04 -0.33 -11.29
N LYS A 404 25.94 -1.32 -11.36
CA LYS A 404 27.38 -1.07 -11.36
C LYS A 404 27.82 -0.59 -12.76
N PRO A 405 28.94 0.15 -12.86
CA PRO A 405 29.22 1.06 -13.97
C PRO A 405 29.58 0.37 -15.29
#